data_AF-A0A928HE79-F1
#
_entry.id   AF-A0A928HE79-F1
#
_cell.length_a   1.000
_cell.length_b   1.000
_cell.length_c   1.000
_cell.angle_alpha   90.00
_cell.angle_beta   90.00
_cell.angle_gamma   90.00
#
_symmetry.space_group_name_H-M   'P 1'
#
loop_
_entity.id
_entity.type
_entity.pdbx_description
1 polymer ?
#
loop_
_entity_poly.entity_id
_entity_poly.type
_entity_poly.pdbx_seq_one_letter_code
_entity_poly.pdbx_strand_id
1 'polypeptide(L)'
;MFTLQGRMGRMAYFITTCACGVMLALSSFIFLQVAPPAVFLSPEMSLNVLGAIVGIIAFAWLWSATVRRLHDINLSGMWSLLVYLVPALLFVLWFWPGTLAFNRFDLY
;
A
#
# COMPACT_ATOMS: atom_id res chain seq x y z
N MET A 1 -8.19 -10.85 0.32
CA MET A 1 -7.24 -9.85 0.89
C MET A 1 -6.81 -8.80 -0.13
N PHE A 2 -6.60 -9.17 -1.40
CA PHE A 2 -6.54 -8.25 -2.54
C PHE A 2 -7.93 -8.11 -3.16
N THR A 3 -8.69 -7.10 -2.74
CA THR A 3 -9.91 -6.71 -3.44
C THR A 3 -9.93 -5.20 -3.54
N LEU A 4 -10.35 -4.70 -4.69
CA LEU A 4 -10.55 -3.28 -4.92
C LEU A 4 -11.98 -2.85 -4.56
N GLN A 5 -12.85 -3.80 -4.27
CA GLN A 5 -14.24 -3.58 -3.90
C GLN A 5 -14.41 -3.47 -2.38
N GLY A 6 -15.46 -2.76 -1.98
CA GLY A 6 -15.82 -2.54 -0.59
C GLY A 6 -15.10 -1.37 0.08
N ARG A 7 -15.33 -1.27 1.39
CA ARG A 7 -14.92 -0.13 2.23
C ARG A 7 -13.90 -0.55 3.27
N MET A 8 -13.02 0.38 3.63
CA MET A 8 -12.06 0.19 4.72
C MET A 8 -12.16 1.34 5.72
N GLY A 9 -12.45 1.00 6.97
CA GLY A 9 -12.47 1.96 8.07
C GLY A 9 -11.09 2.52 8.40
N ARG A 10 -11.06 3.69 9.03
CA ARG A 10 -9.81 4.44 9.33
C ARG A 10 -8.78 3.65 10.15
N MET A 11 -9.21 2.93 11.18
CA MET A 11 -8.29 2.16 12.04
C MET A 11 -7.68 0.97 11.29
N ALA A 12 -8.50 0.25 10.52
CA ALA A 12 -8.01 -0.83 9.66
C ALA A 12 -7.02 -0.30 8.62
N TYR A 13 -7.32 0.85 8.01
CA TYR A 13 -6.42 1.50 7.05
C TYR A 13 -5.12 1.96 7.69
N PHE A 14 -5.16 2.57 8.88
CA PHE A 14 -3.97 3.00 9.62
C PHE A 14 -3.05 1.81 9.94
N ILE A 15 -3.59 0.73 10.51
CA ILE A 15 -2.83 -0.49 10.82
C ILE A 15 -2.23 -1.08 9.54
N THR A 16 -3.01 -1.18 8.47
CA THR A 16 -2.54 -1.69 7.17
C THR A 16 -1.41 -0.83 6.62
N THR A 17 -1.53 0.50 6.70
CA THR A 17 -0.51 1.43 6.22
C THR A 17 0.78 1.29 7.02
N CYS A 18 0.71 1.15 8.34
CA CYS A 18 1.89 0.92 9.18
C CYS A 18 2.55 -0.43 8.86
N ALA A 19 1.77 -1.50 8.75
CA ALA A 19 2.30 -2.83 8.44
C ALA A 19 2.98 -2.87 7.06
N CYS A 20 2.32 -2.35 6.02
CA CYS A 20 2.91 -2.23 4.68
C CYS A 20 4.13 -1.31 4.67
N GLY A 21 4.11 -0.22 5.45
CA GLY A 21 5.26 0.69 5.60
C GLY A 21 6.50 -0.01 6.16
N VAL A 22 6.33 -0.85 7.18
CA VAL A 22 7.42 -1.68 7.72
C VAL A 22 7.93 -2.67 6.68
N MET A 23 7.04 -3.38 5.99
CA MET A 23 7.45 -4.34 4.94
C MET A 23 8.21 -3.65 3.80
N LEU A 24 7.76 -2.48 3.37
CA LEU A 24 8.42 -1.68 2.33
C LEU A 24 9.80 -1.19 2.81
N ALA A 25 9.90 -0.69 4.04
CA ALA A 25 11.17 -0.25 4.61
C ALA A 25 12.19 -1.40 4.73
N LEU A 26 11.73 -2.60 5.13
CA LEU A 26 12.59 -3.78 5.16
C LEU A 26 13.03 -4.20 3.75
N SER A 27 12.11 -4.17 2.77
CA SER A 27 12.45 -4.50 1.39
C SER A 27 13.47 -3.52 0.81
N SER A 28 13.32 -2.21 1.05
CA SER A 28 14.26 -1.19 0.57
C SER A 28 15.61 -1.26 1.28
N PHE A 29 15.63 -1.57 2.58
CA PHE A 29 16.86 -1.80 3.31
C PHE A 29 17.66 -2.96 2.70
N ILE A 30 17.01 -4.09 2.40
CA ILE A 30 17.66 -5.23 1.75
C ILE A 30 18.26 -4.82 0.39
N PHE A 31 17.50 -4.07 -0.42
CA PHE A 31 17.97 -3.58 -1.72
C PHE A 31 19.19 -2.65 -1.63
N LEU A 32 19.23 -1.77 -0.62
CA LEU A 32 20.29 -0.78 -0.47
C LEU A 32 21.60 -1.35 0.07
N GLN A 33 21.55 -2.50 0.76
CA GLN A 33 22.73 -3.14 1.34
C GLN A 33 23.52 -3.99 0.34
N VAL A 34 22.99 -4.22 -0.87
CA VAL A 34 23.60 -5.11 -1.84
C VAL A 34 24.31 -4.32 -2.93
N ALA A 35 25.64 -4.46 -2.99
CA ALA A 35 26.45 -3.98 -4.10
C ALA A 35 25.94 -4.61 -5.42
N PRO A 36 26.07 -3.93 -6.58
CA PRO A 36 25.61 -4.46 -7.85
C PRO A 36 26.18 -5.87 -8.06
N PRO A 37 25.34 -6.93 -8.14
CA PRO A 37 25.86 -8.27 -8.24
C PRO A 37 26.55 -8.43 -9.60
N ALA A 38 27.87 -8.64 -9.59
CA ALA A 38 28.65 -8.94 -10.79
C ALA A 38 28.31 -10.33 -11.37
N VAL A 39 27.59 -11.17 -10.60
CA VAL A 39 27.24 -12.55 -10.95
C VAL A 39 25.76 -12.80 -10.64
N PHE A 40 25.01 -13.28 -11.64
CA PHE A 40 23.56 -13.50 -11.57
C PHE A 40 23.11 -14.61 -10.58
N LEU A 41 24.03 -15.34 -9.95
CA LEU A 41 23.75 -16.46 -9.04
C LEU A 41 24.38 -16.30 -7.65
N SER A 42 24.67 -15.07 -7.23
CA SER A 42 25.16 -14.84 -5.87
C SER A 42 24.04 -14.94 -4.82
N PRO A 43 24.33 -15.34 -3.58
CA PRO A 43 23.35 -15.31 -2.48
C PRO A 43 22.73 -13.93 -2.25
N GLU A 44 23.47 -12.84 -2.53
CA GLU A 44 22.94 -11.48 -2.39
C GLU A 44 21.85 -11.20 -3.43
N MET A 45 21.97 -11.75 -4.65
CA MET A 45 20.94 -11.62 -5.68
C MET A 45 19.63 -12.32 -5.26
N SER A 46 19.71 -13.49 -4.63
CA SER A 46 18.51 -14.18 -4.12
C SER A 46 17.79 -13.37 -3.04
N LEU A 47 18.54 -12.70 -2.15
CA LEU A 47 17.98 -11.80 -1.13
C LEU A 47 17.31 -10.57 -1.76
N ASN A 48 17.90 -9.99 -2.81
CA ASN A 48 17.30 -8.90 -3.56
C ASN A 48 15.99 -9.31 -4.24
N VAL A 49 15.96 -10.49 -4.88
CA VAL A 49 14.73 -11.01 -5.51
C VAL A 49 13.65 -11.22 -4.46
N LEU A 50 13.99 -11.77 -3.30
CA LEU A 50 13.04 -11.92 -2.19
C LEU A 50 12.53 -10.57 -1.69
N GLY A 51 13.43 -9.60 -1.49
CA GLY A 51 13.09 -8.23 -1.12
C GLY A 51 12.14 -7.58 -2.13
N ALA A 52 12.39 -7.78 -3.43
CA ALA A 52 11.54 -7.30 -4.52
C ALA A 52 10.13 -7.88 -4.45
N ILE A 53 10.02 -9.20 -4.28
CA ILE A 53 8.73 -9.89 -4.18
C ILE A 53 7.95 -9.36 -2.97
N VAL A 54 8.59 -9.27 -1.81
CA VAL A 54 7.97 -8.73 -0.59
C VAL A 54 7.53 -7.28 -0.80
N GLY A 55 8.36 -6.45 -1.42
CA GLY A 55 8.05 -5.05 -1.71
C GLY A 55 6.86 -4.89 -2.65
N ILE A 56 6.81 -5.68 -3.73
CA ILE A 56 5.69 -5.68 -4.69
C ILE A 56 4.38 -6.10 -4.01
N ILE A 57 4.43 -7.16 -3.20
CA ILE A 57 3.25 -7.65 -2.45
C ILE A 57 2.77 -6.59 -1.46
N ALA A 58 3.68 -5.99 -0.70
CA ALA A 58 3.36 -4.93 0.26
C ALA A 58 2.75 -3.70 -0.43
N PHE A 59 3.31 -3.29 -1.57
CA PHE A 59 2.79 -2.19 -2.37
C PHE A 59 1.39 -2.50 -2.93
N ALA A 60 1.19 -3.67 -3.53
CA ALA A 60 -0.11 -4.08 -4.06
C ALA A 60 -1.18 -4.14 -2.96
N TRP A 61 -0.80 -4.57 -1.76
CA TRP A 61 -1.71 -4.61 -0.62
C TRP A 61 -2.05 -3.19 -0.13
N LEU A 62 -1.06 -2.32 0.00
CA LEU A 62 -1.27 -0.92 0.37
C LEU A 62 -2.15 -0.18 -0.65
N TRP A 63 -1.96 -0.47 -1.94
CA TRP A 63 -2.79 0.07 -3.02
C TRP A 63 -4.24 -0.39 -2.92
N SER A 64 -4.49 -1.69 -2.74
CA SER A 64 -5.83 -2.21 -2.50
C SER A 64 -6.49 -1.60 -1.25
N ALA A 65 -5.73 -1.38 -0.17
CA ALA A 65 -6.23 -0.73 1.04
C ALA A 65 -6.60 0.73 0.79
N THR A 66 -5.75 1.48 0.08
CA THR A 66 -5.96 2.89 -0.24
C THR A 66 -7.17 3.09 -1.16
N VAL A 67 -7.36 2.22 -2.17
CA VAL A 67 -8.55 2.26 -3.03
C VAL A 67 -9.83 2.06 -2.22
N ARG A 68 -9.89 1.03 -1.35
CA ARG A 68 -11.05 0.80 -0.47
C ARG A 68 -11.27 1.92 0.53
N ARG A 69 -10.20 2.59 0.95
CA ARG A 69 -10.29 3.76 1.83
C ARG A 69 -10.85 4.98 1.12
N LEU A 70 -10.46 5.18 -0.14
CA LEU A 70 -11.03 6.22 -1.01
C LEU A 70 -12.51 5.96 -1.28
N HIS A 71 -12.88 4.70 -1.52
CA HIS A 71 -14.28 4.31 -1.66
C HIS A 71 -15.08 4.63 -0.38
N ASP A 72 -14.52 4.42 0.81
CA ASP A 72 -15.17 4.76 2.08
C ASP A 72 -15.50 6.26 2.23
N ILE A 73 -14.78 7.14 1.52
CA ILE A 73 -15.06 8.59 1.45
C ILE A 73 -15.71 9.01 0.13
N ASN A 74 -16.27 8.04 -0.61
CA ASN A 74 -16.93 8.23 -1.90
C ASN A 74 -16.04 8.82 -3.01
N LEU A 75 -14.72 8.62 -2.94
CA LEU A 75 -13.76 8.98 -3.99
C LEU A 75 -13.40 7.78 -4.87
N SER A 76 -13.04 8.03 -6.13
CA SER A 76 -12.56 6.97 -7.05
C SER A 76 -11.20 6.42 -6.62
N GLY A 77 -10.97 5.13 -6.85
CA GLY A 77 -9.66 4.50 -6.66
C GLY A 77 -8.51 5.15 -7.43
N MET A 78 -8.79 5.88 -8.52
CA MET A 78 -7.78 6.61 -9.30
C MET A 78 -7.08 7.70 -8.48
N TRP A 79 -7.73 8.22 -7.43
CA TRP A 79 -7.13 9.19 -6.51
C TRP A 79 -5.97 8.60 -5.68
N SER A 80 -5.79 7.27 -5.66
CA SER A 80 -4.69 6.62 -4.94
C SER A 80 -3.32 7.06 -5.45
N LEU A 81 -3.18 7.35 -6.75
CA LEU A 81 -1.94 7.88 -7.32
C LEU A 81 -1.57 9.23 -6.67
N LEU A 82 -2.56 10.12 -6.53
CA LEU A 82 -2.37 11.45 -5.98
C LEU A 82 -2.07 11.38 -4.46
N VAL A 83 -2.67 10.43 -3.75
CA VAL A 83 -2.35 10.14 -2.34
C VAL A 83 -0.88 9.75 -2.16
N TYR A 84 -0.29 8.99 -3.08
CA TYR A 84 1.13 8.61 -3.01
C TYR A 84 2.09 9.71 -3.43
N LEU A 85 1.67 10.60 -4.34
CA LEU A 85 2.46 11.76 -4.74
C LEU A 85 2.45 12.88 -3.69
N VAL A 86 1.37 12.99 -2.91
CA VAL A 86 1.18 14.05 -1.92
C VAL A 86 1.02 13.41 -0.53
N PRO A 87 2.13 13.26 0.23
CA PRO A 87 2.10 12.59 1.55
C PRO A 87 1.11 13.20 2.54
N ALA A 88 0.80 14.49 2.42
CA ALA A 88 -0.19 15.15 3.25
C ALA A 88 -1.58 14.48 3.20
N LEU A 89 -1.94 13.86 2.06
CA LEU A 89 -3.24 13.21 1.89
C LEU A 89 -3.37 11.89 2.64
N LEU A 90 -2.26 11.22 2.95
CA LEU A 90 -2.27 10.04 3.82
C LEU A 90 -2.84 10.40 5.20
N PHE A 91 -2.46 11.55 5.76
CA PHE A 91 -3.00 12.01 7.04
C PHE A 91 -4.51 12.27 6.94
N VAL A 92 -4.98 12.86 5.83
CA VAL A 92 -6.42 13.03 5.60
C VAL A 92 -7.14 11.68 5.65
N LEU A 93 -6.61 10.66 4.96
CA LEU A 93 -7.20 9.33 4.95
C LEU A 93 -7.18 8.64 6.33
N TRP A 94 -6.17 8.91 7.17
CA TRP A 94 -6.08 8.37 8.52
C TRP A 94 -7.11 8.97 9.49
N PHE A 95 -7.41 10.26 9.37
CA PHE A 95 -8.26 10.95 10.35
C PHE A 95 -9.72 11.13 9.90
N TRP A 96 -10.00 11.16 8.59
CA TRP A 96 -11.35 11.43 8.10
C TRP A 96 -12.36 10.32 8.51
N PRO A 97 -13.56 10.63 9.02
CA PRO A 97 -14.46 9.60 9.58
C PRO A 97 -15.20 8.70 8.58
N GLY A 98 -15.05 8.88 7.27
CA GLY A 98 -15.81 8.10 6.26
C GLY A 98 -17.21 8.67 5.99
N THR A 99 -17.89 8.21 4.94
CA THR A 99 -19.29 8.61 4.66
C THR A 99 -20.27 7.70 5.40
N LEU A 100 -21.27 8.25 6.09
CA LEU A 100 -22.24 7.45 6.86
C LEU A 100 -23.33 6.76 5.99
N ALA A 101 -23.53 7.22 4.75
CA ALA A 101 -24.55 6.71 3.85
C ALA A 101 -24.00 5.68 2.83
N PHE A 102 -24.92 5.02 2.11
CA PHE A 102 -24.60 4.22 0.93
C PHE A 102 -23.85 5.08 -0.09
N ASN A 103 -22.70 4.59 -0.55
CA ASN A 103 -21.94 5.23 -1.61
C ASN A 103 -22.06 4.44 -2.92
N ARG A 104 -21.55 5.01 -4.01
CA ARG A 104 -21.57 4.39 -5.36
C ARG A 104 -20.75 3.09 -5.48
N PHE A 105 -19.97 2.75 -4.45
CA PHE A 105 -19.08 1.59 -4.36
C PHE A 105 -19.61 0.51 -3.39
N ASP A 106 -20.77 0.71 -2.76
CA ASP A 106 -21.41 -0.26 -1.86
C ASP A 106 -22.28 -1.29 -2.62
N LEU A 107 -22.58 -1.03 -3.90
CA LEU A 107 -23.46 -1.85 -4.74
C LEU A 107 -22.72 -2.87 -5.64
N TYR A 108 -21.40 -3.01 -5.51
CA TYR A 108 -20.57 -3.87 -6.37
C TYR A 108 -19.54 -4.71 -5.61
#